data_AF-A0AA40F2F0-F1
#
_entry.id   AF-A0AA40F2F0-F1
#
_cell.length_a   1.000
_cell.length_b   1.000
_cell.length_c   1.000
_cell.angle_alpha   90.00
_cell.angle_beta   90.00
_cell.angle_gamma   90.00
#
_symmetry.space_group_name_H-M   'P 1'
#
loop_
_entity.id
_entity.type
_entity.pdbx_description
1 polymer ?
#
loop_
_entity_poly.entity_id
_entity_poly.type
_entity_poly.pdbx_seq_one_letter_code
_entity_poly.pdbx_strand_id
1 'polypeptide(L)'
;MDRANGVTILAPSNQAFDRAGTSWSGLGEARVRPTLQYHILKRAIHTDSIARGQHLVAKTRLDLNITGGQPVILTKGPSGDVVFTSGFANRGTVVQENIPFDDGFVQIIDSVLRVPEGFEATTQNAYTDMSAFLGALHATGLIDEINAAKDVTIFAPHNEAFQKLYPVFEKMSLSELKRVIRYHIVPGAVVHSWEFGNGTYLEASDKTAIAITRHDHSTFANSAQFLQTDILISNGVVQMIDNCLSPNASKARPDIRLSKQPPVLSLEPYSPPTPTAPSFPCAGDDCSDTDSEVSTGTQSMATKAEKDVAVPRYGGISNAGLGLGLMLGAVFAL
;
A
#
# COMPACT_ATOMS: atom_id res chain seq x y z
N MET A 1 7.34 25.68 28.17
CA MET A 1 7.49 25.66 26.71
C MET A 1 8.93 25.34 26.41
N ASP A 2 9.19 24.31 25.62
CA ASP A 2 10.54 24.05 25.13
C ASP A 2 10.85 25.10 24.04
N ARG A 3 11.43 26.24 24.46
CA ARG A 3 11.62 27.46 23.65
C ARG A 3 12.71 27.31 22.58
N ALA A 4 13.40 26.18 22.52
CA ALA A 4 14.61 26.05 21.71
C ALA A 4 14.37 25.93 20.20
N ASN A 5 13.15 25.60 19.73
CA ASN A 5 12.92 25.21 18.32
C ASN A 5 11.82 25.99 17.58
N GLY A 6 11.22 27.01 18.19
CA GLY A 6 10.08 27.75 17.62
C GLY A 6 8.87 26.87 17.29
N VAL A 7 7.80 27.44 16.72
CA VAL A 7 6.62 26.70 16.27
C VAL A 7 6.13 27.20 14.90
N THR A 8 5.43 26.33 14.18
CA THR A 8 4.71 26.74 12.97
C THR A 8 3.22 26.52 13.17
N ILE A 9 2.45 27.58 12.98
CA ILE A 9 0.99 27.54 13.07
C ILE A 9 0.44 27.40 11.66
N LEU A 10 -0.32 26.34 11.43
CA LEU A 10 -1.05 26.10 10.19
C LEU A 10 -2.45 26.67 10.37
N ALA A 11 -2.69 27.90 9.90
CA ALA A 11 -3.96 28.58 10.11
C ALA A 11 -4.86 28.36 8.89
N PRO A 12 -6.01 27.67 9.01
CA PRO A 12 -6.95 27.56 7.89
C PRO A 12 -7.53 28.93 7.55
N SER A 13 -7.63 29.25 6.27
CA SER A 13 -8.30 30.47 5.80
C SER A 13 -9.81 30.41 6.06
N ASN A 14 -10.51 31.55 6.03
CA ASN A 14 -11.98 31.57 6.14
C ASN A 14 -12.63 30.66 5.09
N GLN A 15 -12.12 30.70 3.85
CA GLN A 15 -12.57 29.82 2.77
C GLN A 15 -12.33 28.33 3.08
N ALA A 16 -11.29 27.99 3.85
CA ALA A 16 -11.06 26.61 4.31
C ALA A 16 -12.18 26.13 5.23
N PHE A 17 -12.62 26.98 6.17
CA PHE A 17 -13.74 26.69 7.05
C PHE A 17 -15.07 26.61 6.28
N ASP A 18 -15.31 27.53 5.34
CA ASP A 18 -16.51 27.52 4.50
C ASP A 18 -16.61 26.21 3.70
N ARG A 19 -15.49 25.73 3.13
CA ARG A 19 -15.42 24.46 2.40
C ARG A 19 -15.61 23.24 3.28
N ALA A 20 -15.12 23.29 4.51
CA ALA A 20 -15.30 22.19 5.45
C ALA A 20 -16.74 22.10 6.01
N GLY A 21 -17.56 23.15 5.76
CA GLY A 21 -19.00 23.16 6.02
C GLY A 21 -19.36 23.09 7.49
N THR A 22 -20.56 22.57 7.78
CA THR A 22 -21.11 22.48 9.14
C THR A 22 -20.38 21.48 10.04
N SER A 23 -19.41 20.75 9.52
CA SER A 23 -18.53 19.85 10.29
C SER A 23 -17.81 20.54 11.45
N TRP A 24 -17.72 21.89 11.42
CA TRP A 24 -17.08 22.73 12.45
C TRP A 24 -18.06 23.54 13.30
N SER A 25 -19.29 23.75 12.84
CA SER A 25 -20.30 24.49 13.59
C SER A 25 -20.86 23.62 14.73
N GLY A 26 -20.81 24.12 15.97
CA GLY A 26 -21.36 23.40 17.13
C GLY A 26 -20.45 22.31 17.70
N LEU A 27 -19.16 22.27 17.32
CA LEU A 27 -18.21 21.37 17.95
C LEU A 27 -17.96 21.75 19.41
N GLY A 28 -18.14 20.79 20.31
CA GLY A 28 -17.72 20.94 21.70
C GLY A 28 -16.19 21.05 21.83
N GLU A 29 -15.73 21.56 22.97
CA GLU A 29 -14.30 21.75 23.27
C GLU A 29 -13.47 20.48 23.00
N ALA A 30 -14.05 19.31 23.29
CA ALA A 30 -13.44 17.99 23.08
C ALA A 30 -13.01 17.71 21.63
N ARG A 31 -13.61 18.38 20.62
CA ARG A 31 -13.20 18.25 19.21
C ARG A 31 -12.39 19.44 18.71
N VAL A 32 -12.70 20.64 19.21
CA VAL A 32 -12.01 21.88 18.80
C VAL A 32 -10.57 21.87 19.29
N ARG A 33 -10.34 21.56 20.56
CA ARG A 33 -9.00 21.66 21.17
C ARG A 33 -7.98 20.70 20.53
N PRO A 34 -8.27 19.40 20.33
CA PRO A 34 -7.34 18.51 19.63
C PRO A 34 -7.06 18.94 18.19
N THR A 35 -8.08 19.45 17.49
CA THR A 35 -7.90 19.99 16.15
C THR A 35 -6.92 21.16 16.15
N LEU A 36 -7.11 22.15 17.04
CA LEU A 36 -6.22 23.31 17.10
C LEU A 36 -4.79 22.90 17.48
N GLN A 37 -4.63 21.95 18.40
CA GLN A 37 -3.30 21.39 18.73
C GLN A 37 -2.64 20.70 17.53
N TYR A 38 -3.43 20.05 16.68
CA TYR A 38 -2.94 19.39 15.48
C TYR A 38 -2.49 20.37 14.39
N HIS A 39 -3.02 21.59 14.38
CA HIS A 39 -2.59 22.67 13.49
C HIS A 39 -1.29 23.36 13.94
N ILE A 40 -0.72 22.99 15.09
CA ILE A 40 0.50 23.61 15.62
C ILE A 40 1.65 22.61 15.53
N LEU A 41 2.64 22.89 14.69
CA LEU A 41 3.88 22.12 14.58
C LEU A 41 4.85 22.48 15.70
N LYS A 42 5.55 21.48 16.26
CA LYS A 42 6.53 21.64 17.36
C LYS A 42 7.87 22.23 16.92
N ARG A 43 7.99 22.70 15.68
CA ARG A 43 9.20 23.25 15.06
C ARG A 43 8.81 24.41 14.17
N ALA A 44 9.63 25.47 14.15
CA ALA A 44 9.57 26.50 13.13
C ALA A 44 10.07 25.96 11.78
N ILE A 45 9.20 25.94 10.78
CA ILE A 45 9.47 25.49 9.42
C ILE A 45 9.21 26.64 8.46
N HIS A 46 10.25 27.02 7.73
CA HIS A 46 10.18 27.95 6.60
C HIS A 46 9.93 27.16 5.31
N THR A 47 9.01 27.59 4.45
CA THR A 47 8.65 26.84 3.22
C THR A 47 9.83 26.70 2.24
N ASP A 48 10.78 27.64 2.25
CA ASP A 48 12.00 27.57 1.43
C ASP A 48 13.01 26.54 1.90
N SER A 49 12.94 26.11 3.17
CA SER A 49 13.81 25.04 3.68
C SER A 49 13.43 23.65 3.16
N ILE A 50 12.26 23.54 2.52
CA ILE A 50 11.73 22.28 1.98
C ILE A 50 12.17 22.19 0.51
N ALA A 51 12.95 21.16 0.18
CA ALA A 51 13.34 20.91 -1.20
C ALA A 51 12.15 20.38 -2.02
N ARG A 52 12.12 20.67 -3.33
CA ARG A 52 11.09 20.12 -4.23
C ARG A 52 11.19 18.60 -4.28
N GLY A 53 10.04 17.92 -4.24
CA GLY A 53 9.97 16.46 -4.19
C GLY A 53 10.38 15.86 -2.84
N GLN A 54 10.73 16.68 -1.85
CA GLN A 54 11.01 16.21 -0.50
C GLN A 54 9.70 16.00 0.27
N HIS A 55 9.62 14.86 0.95
CA HIS A 55 8.62 14.62 1.99
C HIS A 55 9.27 14.88 3.35
N LEU A 56 8.65 15.72 4.17
CA LEU A 56 9.10 16.04 5.50
C LEU A 56 7.99 15.71 6.49
N VAL A 57 8.30 14.91 7.51
CA VAL A 57 7.37 14.64 8.60
C VAL A 57 7.60 15.66 9.71
N ALA A 58 6.56 16.41 10.09
CA ALA A 58 6.60 17.32 11.21
C ALA A 58 5.63 16.87 12.31
N LYS A 59 6.09 16.90 13.56
CA LYS A 59 5.29 16.51 14.71
C LYS A 59 4.49 17.71 15.22
N THR A 60 3.22 17.48 15.52
CA THR A 60 2.28 18.50 16.02
C THR A 60 2.25 18.54 17.54
N ARG A 61 1.55 19.53 18.11
CA ARG A 61 1.28 19.62 19.55
C ARG A 61 0.25 18.62 20.05
N LEU A 62 -0.54 18.02 19.15
CA LEU A 62 -1.49 16.98 19.51
C LEU A 62 -0.75 15.69 19.90
N ASP A 63 -1.14 15.11 21.04
CA ASP A 63 -0.60 13.85 21.54
C ASP A 63 -1.75 12.83 21.67
N LEU A 64 -1.83 11.92 20.69
CA LEU A 64 -2.84 10.86 20.61
C LEU A 64 -2.19 9.46 20.65
N ASN A 65 -1.25 9.24 21.58
CA ASN A 65 -0.55 7.95 21.70
C ASN A 65 0.52 7.73 20.62
N ILE A 66 1.16 8.82 20.18
CA ILE A 66 2.37 8.79 19.36
C ILE A 66 3.46 9.59 20.09
N THR A 67 4.60 8.96 20.36
CA THR A 67 5.74 9.62 20.99
C THR A 67 6.21 10.80 20.14
N GLY A 68 6.30 11.96 20.80
CA GLY A 68 6.66 13.21 20.12
C GLY A 68 5.48 13.94 19.48
N GLY A 69 4.29 13.35 19.42
CA GLY A 69 3.04 13.95 18.92
C GLY A 69 2.63 13.44 17.53
N GLN A 70 1.39 13.74 17.14
CA GLN A 70 0.83 13.31 15.88
C GLN A 70 1.60 13.95 14.70
N PRO A 71 2.03 13.18 13.68
CA PRO A 71 2.69 13.73 12.51
C PRO A 71 1.72 14.40 11.53
N VAL A 72 2.24 15.38 10.79
CA VAL A 72 1.69 15.89 9.53
C VAL A 72 2.79 15.76 8.48
N ILE A 73 2.42 15.38 7.26
CA ILE A 73 3.38 15.21 6.16
C ILE A 73 3.38 16.46 5.30
N LEU A 74 4.56 17.05 5.11
CA LEU A 74 4.78 18.20 4.25
C LEU A 74 5.39 17.71 2.95
N THR A 75 4.89 18.20 1.82
CA THR A 75 5.46 17.90 0.50
C THR A 75 5.51 19.18 -0.31
N LYS A 76 6.66 19.49 -0.91
CA LYS A 76 6.78 20.60 -1.87
C LYS A 76 6.67 20.08 -3.29
N GLY A 77 5.60 20.45 -3.97
CA GLY A 77 5.31 20.02 -5.34
C GLY A 77 6.32 20.57 -6.35
N PRO A 78 6.32 20.06 -7.60
CA PRO A 78 7.19 20.56 -8.66
C PRO A 78 6.95 22.04 -9.01
N SER A 79 5.70 22.50 -8.88
CA SER A 79 5.27 23.89 -9.03
C SER A 79 5.81 24.82 -7.94
N GLY A 80 6.30 24.27 -6.83
CA GLY A 80 6.73 25.01 -5.64
C GLY A 80 5.69 25.06 -4.53
N ASP A 81 4.44 24.67 -4.81
CA ASP A 81 3.36 24.67 -3.81
C ASP A 81 3.68 23.71 -2.66
N VAL A 82 3.52 24.19 -1.42
CA VAL A 82 3.67 23.37 -0.23
C VAL A 82 2.31 22.79 0.16
N VAL A 83 2.26 21.47 0.30
CA VAL A 83 1.05 20.72 0.67
C VAL A 83 1.28 20.00 1.99
N PHE A 84 0.37 20.24 2.93
CA PHE A 84 0.25 19.51 4.18
C PHE A 84 -0.76 18.37 4.00
N THR A 85 -0.34 17.13 4.29
CA THR A 85 -1.19 15.94 4.27
C THR A 85 -1.42 15.46 5.70
N SER A 86 -2.69 15.33 6.07
CA SER A 86 -3.17 14.96 7.39
C SER A 86 -3.99 13.65 7.35
N GLY A 87 -4.73 13.34 8.43
CA GLY A 87 -5.52 12.12 8.50
C GLY A 87 -6.53 12.01 7.38
N PHE A 88 -6.93 10.78 7.03
CA PHE A 88 -7.86 10.49 5.93
C PHE A 88 -7.43 11.08 4.58
N ALA A 89 -6.12 11.11 4.31
CA ALA A 89 -5.55 11.73 3.11
C ALA A 89 -5.97 13.20 2.89
N ASN A 90 -6.40 13.93 3.94
CA ASN A 90 -6.83 15.31 3.78
C ASN A 90 -5.61 16.19 3.49
N ARG A 91 -5.67 16.92 2.36
CA ARG A 91 -4.59 17.79 1.88
C ARG A 91 -4.99 19.26 2.03
N GLY A 92 -4.06 20.07 2.52
CA GLY A 92 -4.17 21.52 2.57
C GLY A 92 -2.94 22.15 1.92
N THR A 93 -3.16 23.05 0.97
CA THR A 93 -2.11 23.79 0.28
C THR A 93 -1.89 25.12 1.00
N VAL A 94 -0.64 25.58 1.05
CA VAL A 94 -0.33 26.90 1.60
C VAL A 94 -0.77 27.99 0.62
N VAL A 95 -1.55 28.93 1.11
CA VAL A 95 -2.04 30.11 0.39
C VAL A 95 -1.15 31.32 0.66
N GLN A 96 -0.71 31.46 1.92
CA GLN A 96 0.19 32.53 2.32
C GLN A 96 1.30 31.95 3.20
N GLU A 97 2.53 32.15 2.75
CA GLU A 97 3.71 31.52 3.34
C GLU A 97 4.42 32.44 4.33
N ASN A 98 5.04 31.82 5.36
CA ASN A 98 6.08 32.39 6.23
C ASN A 98 5.74 33.73 6.91
N ILE A 99 4.51 33.91 7.42
CA ILE A 99 4.17 35.10 8.21
C ILE A 99 4.92 35.03 9.55
N PRO A 100 5.88 35.92 9.83
CA PRO A 100 6.70 35.82 11.02
C PRO A 100 5.94 36.28 12.27
N PHE A 101 6.23 35.66 13.41
CA PHE A 101 5.91 36.14 14.75
C PHE A 101 7.03 35.75 15.72
N ASP A 102 6.99 36.25 16.96
CA ASP A 102 8.11 36.16 17.92
C ASP A 102 8.70 34.75 18.09
N ASP A 103 7.86 33.71 18.07
CA ASP A 103 8.27 32.32 18.31
C ASP A 103 8.08 31.42 17.06
N GLY A 104 8.00 31.98 15.85
CA GLY A 104 8.06 31.20 14.61
C GLY A 104 7.26 31.76 13.42
N PHE A 105 6.52 30.89 12.71
CA PHE A 105 5.84 31.26 11.47
C PHE A 105 4.37 30.81 11.44
N VAL A 106 3.51 31.63 10.87
CA VAL A 106 2.15 31.25 10.47
C VAL A 106 2.14 30.94 8.98
N GLN A 107 1.58 29.80 8.62
CA GLN A 107 1.31 29.37 7.25
C GLN A 107 -0.20 29.35 7.08
N ILE A 108 -0.76 30.20 6.21
CA ILE A 108 -2.19 30.16 5.91
C ILE A 108 -2.44 29.02 4.95
N ILE A 109 -3.28 28.06 5.33
CA ILE A 109 -3.62 26.90 4.52
C ILE A 109 -5.07 26.96 4.04
N ASP A 110 -5.33 26.32 2.92
CA ASP A 110 -6.63 26.33 2.27
C ASP A 110 -7.59 25.25 2.79
N SER A 111 -7.15 24.39 3.70
CA SER A 111 -7.94 23.27 4.26
C SER A 111 -7.84 23.22 5.78
N VAL A 112 -8.87 22.72 6.46
CA VAL A 112 -8.78 22.42 7.89
C VAL A 112 -8.24 21.00 8.05
N LEU A 113 -7.08 20.85 8.69
CA LEU A 113 -6.43 19.56 8.86
C LEU A 113 -7.31 18.61 9.68
N ARG A 114 -7.39 17.36 9.22
CA ARG A 114 -8.13 16.31 9.92
C ARG A 114 -7.22 15.53 10.83
N VAL A 115 -7.60 15.49 12.11
CA VAL A 115 -6.97 14.62 13.10
C VAL A 115 -7.11 13.17 12.65
N PRO A 116 -6.01 12.38 12.57
CA PRO A 116 -6.07 10.96 12.27
C PRO A 116 -6.88 10.19 13.30
N GLU A 117 -7.65 9.21 12.84
CA GLU A 117 -8.41 8.29 13.68
C GLU A 117 -7.74 6.90 13.68
N GLY A 118 -8.31 5.95 14.42
CA GLY A 118 -7.81 4.58 14.48
C GLY A 118 -7.75 3.90 13.10
N PHE A 119 -7.07 2.76 13.06
CA PHE A 119 -6.89 1.97 11.84
C PHE A 119 -8.22 1.62 11.16
N GLU A 120 -9.23 1.22 11.95
CA GLU A 120 -10.55 0.84 11.46
C GLU A 120 -11.25 1.99 10.72
N ALA A 121 -11.42 3.14 11.38
CA ALA A 121 -12.07 4.30 10.79
C ALA A 121 -11.32 4.83 9.56
N THR A 122 -9.97 4.83 9.61
CA THR A 122 -9.12 5.24 8.49
C THR A 122 -9.33 4.33 7.28
N THR A 123 -9.38 3.02 7.49
CA THR A 123 -9.63 2.02 6.43
C THR A 123 -11.04 2.16 5.86
N GLN A 124 -12.06 2.30 6.71
CA GLN A 124 -13.46 2.37 6.28
C GLN A 124 -13.78 3.65 5.48
N ASN A 125 -13.18 4.79 5.85
CA ASN A 125 -13.59 6.09 5.30
C ASN A 125 -12.64 6.66 4.24
N ALA A 126 -11.39 6.17 4.14
CA ALA A 126 -10.41 6.72 3.20
C ALA A 126 -9.62 5.67 2.42
N TYR A 127 -9.41 4.47 2.96
CA TYR A 127 -8.54 3.45 2.38
C TYR A 127 -9.20 2.07 2.35
N THR A 128 -10.28 1.94 1.57
CA THR A 128 -11.09 0.72 1.49
C THR A 128 -10.35 -0.49 0.93
N ASP A 129 -9.21 -0.27 0.29
CA ASP A 129 -8.35 -1.30 -0.29
C ASP A 129 -7.63 -2.16 0.76
N MET A 130 -7.81 -1.92 2.06
CA MET A 130 -7.27 -2.73 3.16
C MET A 130 -8.38 -3.42 4.00
N SER A 131 -9.62 -3.39 3.53
CA SER A 131 -10.78 -3.90 4.26
C SER A 131 -10.72 -5.40 4.57
N ALA A 132 -10.08 -6.20 3.71
CA ALA A 132 -9.88 -7.63 3.96
C ALA A 132 -8.93 -7.88 5.15
N PHE A 133 -7.85 -7.09 5.26
CA PHE A 133 -6.94 -7.16 6.39
C PHE A 133 -7.61 -6.70 7.70
N LEU A 134 -8.43 -5.64 7.63
CA LEU A 134 -9.27 -5.23 8.76
C LEU A 134 -10.20 -6.36 9.22
N GLY A 135 -10.86 -7.06 8.29
CA GLY A 135 -11.69 -8.23 8.61
C GLY A 135 -10.90 -9.34 9.34
N ALA A 136 -9.66 -9.60 8.93
CA ALA A 136 -8.79 -10.57 9.60
C ALA A 136 -8.38 -10.13 11.01
N LEU A 137 -8.18 -8.82 11.24
CA LEU A 137 -7.93 -8.28 12.59
C LEU A 137 -9.12 -8.49 13.53
N HIS A 138 -10.35 -8.30 13.04
CA HIS A 138 -11.55 -8.62 13.82
C HIS A 138 -11.65 -10.13 14.08
N ALA A 139 -11.47 -10.97 13.06
CA ALA A 139 -11.55 -12.43 13.21
C ALA A 139 -10.53 -13.00 14.21
N THR A 140 -9.35 -12.39 14.29
CA THR A 140 -8.26 -12.81 15.21
C THR A 140 -8.29 -12.12 16.58
N GLY A 141 -9.21 -11.16 16.78
CA GLY A 141 -9.30 -10.34 17.99
C GLY A 141 -8.07 -9.46 18.23
N LEU A 142 -7.36 -9.08 17.16
CA LEU A 142 -6.16 -8.22 17.24
C LEU A 142 -6.49 -6.73 17.13
N ILE A 143 -7.71 -6.38 16.72
CA ILE A 143 -8.10 -4.97 16.54
C ILE A 143 -7.99 -4.17 17.85
N ASP A 144 -8.37 -4.77 18.98
CA ASP A 144 -8.28 -4.14 20.31
C ASP A 144 -6.82 -3.95 20.75
N GLU A 145 -5.97 -4.94 20.45
CA GLU A 145 -4.53 -4.88 20.71
C GLU A 145 -3.89 -3.72 19.94
N ILE A 146 -4.25 -3.56 18.66
CA ILE A 146 -3.78 -2.45 17.83
C ILE A 146 -4.29 -1.11 18.36
N ASN A 147 -5.58 -0.99 18.68
CA ASN A 147 -6.16 0.27 19.14
C ASN A 147 -5.56 0.73 20.48
N ALA A 148 -5.18 -0.20 21.36
CA ALA A 148 -4.53 0.10 22.63
C ALA A 148 -3.01 0.36 22.49
N ALA A 149 -2.38 -0.11 21.42
CA ALA A 149 -0.94 0.03 21.22
C ALA A 149 -0.54 1.50 21.05
N LYS A 150 0.61 1.84 21.63
CA LYS A 150 1.30 3.12 21.43
C LYS A 150 2.40 2.93 20.39
N ASP A 151 2.55 3.91 19.50
CA ASP A 151 3.59 3.93 18.45
C ASP A 151 3.59 2.63 17.62
N VAL A 152 2.68 2.51 16.67
CA VAL A 152 2.60 1.30 15.82
C VAL A 152 2.95 1.59 14.35
N THR A 153 3.62 0.64 13.71
CA THR A 153 3.75 0.59 12.25
C THR A 153 3.05 -0.67 11.73
N ILE A 154 2.04 -0.50 10.88
CA ILE A 154 1.23 -1.61 10.34
C ILE A 154 1.55 -1.77 8.86
N PHE A 155 2.03 -2.94 8.47
CA PHE A 155 2.19 -3.33 7.08
C PHE A 155 0.89 -3.96 6.58
N ALA A 156 -0.03 -3.18 6.03
CA ALA A 156 -1.35 -3.68 5.63
C ALA A 156 -1.33 -4.18 4.17
N PRO A 157 -1.60 -5.48 3.92
CA PRO A 157 -1.76 -5.97 2.55
C PRO A 157 -3.00 -5.35 1.90
N HIS A 158 -2.87 -4.91 0.65
CA HIS A 158 -4.03 -4.52 -0.15
C HIS A 158 -4.96 -5.73 -0.41
N ASN A 159 -6.22 -5.46 -0.71
CA ASN A 159 -7.26 -6.48 -0.86
C ASN A 159 -6.91 -7.53 -1.91
N GLU A 160 -6.28 -7.18 -3.02
CA GLU A 160 -5.90 -8.18 -4.03
C GLU A 160 -4.85 -9.17 -3.52
N ALA A 161 -3.92 -8.74 -2.65
CA ALA A 161 -2.93 -9.63 -2.02
C ALA A 161 -3.63 -10.62 -1.10
N PHE A 162 -4.54 -10.09 -0.29
CA PHE A 162 -5.26 -10.87 0.69
C PHE A 162 -6.18 -11.91 0.03
N GLN A 163 -6.88 -11.52 -1.03
CA GLN A 163 -7.76 -12.40 -1.80
C GLN A 163 -7.00 -13.55 -2.48
N LYS A 164 -5.80 -13.31 -3.01
CA LYS A 164 -4.96 -14.38 -3.61
C LYS A 164 -4.60 -15.48 -2.61
N LEU A 165 -4.59 -15.15 -1.33
CA LEU A 165 -4.22 -16.05 -0.24
C LEU A 165 -5.44 -16.60 0.52
N TYR A 166 -6.66 -16.29 0.11
CA TYR A 166 -7.87 -16.79 0.74
C TYR A 166 -7.90 -18.33 0.89
N PRO A 167 -7.53 -19.13 -0.15
CA PRO A 167 -7.50 -20.60 0.00
C PRO A 167 -6.47 -21.11 1.01
N VAL A 168 -5.44 -20.31 1.29
CA VAL A 168 -4.42 -20.61 2.29
C VAL A 168 -4.97 -20.27 3.68
N PHE A 169 -5.60 -19.10 3.83
CA PHE A 169 -6.20 -18.68 5.10
C PHE A 169 -7.35 -19.59 5.55
N GLU A 170 -8.16 -20.11 4.61
CA GLU A 170 -9.26 -21.03 4.92
C GLU A 170 -8.79 -22.35 5.56
N LYS A 171 -7.56 -22.77 5.25
CA LYS A 171 -6.97 -24.01 5.77
C LYS A 171 -6.15 -23.79 7.05
N MET A 172 -5.92 -22.54 7.45
CA MET A 172 -5.18 -22.21 8.66
C MET A 172 -6.07 -22.29 9.88
N SER A 173 -5.50 -22.75 10.99
CA SER A 173 -6.07 -22.54 12.31
C SER A 173 -6.11 -21.06 12.66
N LEU A 174 -7.01 -20.68 13.57
CA LEU A 174 -7.08 -19.31 14.09
C LEU A 174 -5.74 -18.85 14.70
N SER A 175 -5.01 -19.76 15.34
CA SER A 175 -3.68 -19.48 15.90
C SER A 175 -2.64 -19.17 14.83
N GLU A 176 -2.66 -19.88 13.70
CA GLU A 176 -1.75 -19.62 12.58
C GLU A 176 -2.08 -18.29 11.91
N LEU A 177 -3.36 -18.03 11.64
CA LEU A 177 -3.79 -16.74 11.11
C LEU A 177 -3.38 -15.60 12.04
N LYS A 178 -3.61 -15.73 13.34
CA LYS A 178 -3.20 -14.72 14.33
C LYS A 178 -1.68 -14.45 14.31
N ARG A 179 -0.85 -15.49 14.16
CA ARG A 179 0.60 -15.35 14.02
C ARG A 179 0.98 -14.60 12.73
N VAL A 180 0.35 -14.94 11.61
CA VAL A 180 0.57 -14.26 10.32
C VAL A 180 0.19 -12.78 10.42
N ILE A 181 -0.98 -12.46 10.99
CA ILE A 181 -1.43 -11.07 11.12
C ILE A 181 -0.52 -10.28 12.09
N ARG A 182 -0.05 -10.89 13.19
CA ARG A 182 0.94 -10.25 14.08
C ARG A 182 2.26 -9.92 13.40
N TYR A 183 2.69 -10.71 12.42
CA TYR A 183 3.90 -10.43 11.66
C TYR A 183 3.81 -9.15 10.80
N HIS A 184 2.61 -8.63 10.59
CA HIS A 184 2.39 -7.37 9.88
C HIS A 184 2.43 -6.14 10.80
N ILE A 185 2.61 -6.33 12.11
CA ILE A 185 2.52 -5.27 13.11
C ILE A 185 3.90 -5.11 13.76
N VAL A 186 4.46 -3.90 13.68
CA VAL A 186 5.69 -3.51 14.40
C VAL A 186 5.30 -2.60 15.57
N PRO A 187 5.35 -3.10 16.82
CA PRO A 187 4.99 -2.33 17.99
C PRO A 187 6.13 -1.42 18.49
N GLY A 188 5.78 -0.32 19.15
CA GLY A 188 6.73 0.57 19.83
C GLY A 188 7.54 1.49 18.90
N ALA A 189 7.21 1.54 17.61
CA ALA A 189 7.86 2.41 16.64
C ALA A 189 6.87 2.91 15.56
N VAL A 190 6.95 4.20 15.25
CA VAL A 190 6.29 4.81 14.08
C VAL A 190 7.38 5.07 13.04
N VAL A 191 7.49 4.16 12.07
CA VAL A 191 8.55 4.19 11.05
C VAL A 191 7.98 4.70 9.74
N HIS A 192 8.49 5.86 9.32
CA HIS A 192 8.05 6.52 8.10
C HIS A 192 8.87 6.08 6.88
N SER A 193 8.34 6.34 5.68
CA SER A 193 8.98 5.89 4.43
C SER A 193 10.40 6.41 4.20
N TRP A 194 10.72 7.60 4.72
CA TRP A 194 12.06 8.18 4.62
C TRP A 194 13.10 7.47 5.51
N GLU A 195 12.66 6.68 6.49
CA GLU A 195 13.50 5.86 7.37
C GLU A 195 13.76 4.45 6.78
N PHE A 196 13.09 4.11 5.67
CA PHE A 196 13.27 2.85 4.94
C PHE A 196 14.59 2.85 4.14
N GLY A 197 15.69 2.88 4.88
CA GLY A 197 17.03 2.60 4.37
C GLY A 197 17.18 1.16 3.88
N ASN A 198 18.07 0.95 2.91
CA ASN A 198 18.38 -0.40 2.45
C ASN A 198 19.09 -1.17 3.56
N GLY A 199 18.56 -2.35 3.92
CA GLY A 199 19.10 -3.16 5.03
C GLY A 199 18.58 -2.76 6.41
N THR A 200 17.54 -1.92 6.49
CA THR A 200 16.82 -1.68 7.74
C THR A 200 16.08 -2.94 8.17
N TYR A 201 16.13 -3.29 9.46
CA TYR A 201 15.37 -4.40 10.04
C TYR A 201 14.41 -3.88 11.09
N LEU A 202 13.16 -4.33 11.01
CA LEU A 202 12.10 -3.99 11.96
C LEU A 202 11.62 -5.27 12.65
N GLU A 203 11.54 -5.25 13.99
CA GLU A 203 11.03 -6.39 14.75
C GLU A 203 9.50 -6.35 14.78
N ALA A 204 8.85 -7.37 14.24
CA ALA A 204 7.41 -7.52 14.31
C ALA A 204 6.93 -8.03 15.68
N SER A 205 5.63 -7.95 15.94
CA SER A 205 5.00 -8.37 17.19
C SER A 205 5.23 -9.86 17.51
N ASP A 206 5.41 -10.70 16.47
CA ASP A 206 5.74 -12.12 16.61
C ASP A 206 7.24 -12.40 16.87
N LYS A 207 8.06 -11.35 17.04
CA LYS A 207 9.52 -11.38 17.22
C LYS A 207 10.34 -11.77 15.99
N THR A 208 9.69 -11.86 14.83
CA THR A 208 10.38 -12.08 13.56
C THR A 208 10.79 -10.74 12.94
N ALA A 209 11.98 -10.68 12.34
CA ALA A 209 12.45 -9.46 11.68
C ALA A 209 11.89 -9.32 10.26
N ILE A 210 11.38 -8.13 9.94
CA ILE A 210 11.03 -7.68 8.60
C ILE A 210 12.23 -6.91 8.03
N ALA A 211 12.78 -7.38 6.92
CA ALA A 211 13.85 -6.70 6.22
C ALA A 211 13.30 -5.68 5.24
N ILE A 212 13.79 -4.45 5.29
CA ILE A 212 13.46 -3.41 4.32
C ILE A 212 14.58 -3.35 3.28
N THR A 213 14.23 -3.55 2.02
CA THR A 213 15.18 -3.48 0.91
C THR A 213 14.73 -2.44 -0.11
N ARG A 214 15.71 -1.78 -0.74
CA ARG A 214 15.46 -0.82 -1.80
C ARG A 214 16.17 -1.28 -3.07
N HIS A 215 15.40 -1.40 -4.13
CA HIS A 215 15.90 -1.72 -5.47
C HIS A 215 15.34 -0.69 -6.44
N ASP A 216 16.25 0.04 -7.10
CA ASP A 216 15.94 1.16 -7.99
C ASP A 216 15.00 2.18 -7.32
N HIS A 217 13.78 2.33 -7.85
CA HIS A 217 12.74 3.24 -7.37
C HIS A 217 11.71 2.55 -6.48
N SER A 218 11.87 1.26 -6.20
CA SER A 218 10.94 0.46 -5.41
C SER A 218 11.54 0.10 -4.05
N THR A 219 10.69 0.14 -3.03
CA THR A 219 11.05 -0.29 -1.67
C THR A 219 10.16 -1.48 -1.31
N PHE A 220 10.73 -2.44 -0.58
CA PHE A 220 10.09 -3.70 -0.23
C PHE A 220 10.21 -3.98 1.27
N ALA A 221 9.15 -4.53 1.85
CA ALA A 221 9.17 -5.23 3.13
C ALA A 221 9.27 -6.73 2.84
N ASN A 222 10.42 -7.33 3.13
CA ASN A 222 10.84 -8.63 2.62
C ASN A 222 10.72 -8.65 1.09
N SER A 223 9.77 -9.40 0.54
CA SER A 223 9.44 -9.42 -0.89
C SER A 223 8.17 -8.66 -1.24
N ALA A 224 7.45 -8.06 -0.29
CA ALA A 224 6.24 -7.30 -0.56
C ALA A 224 6.61 -5.85 -0.91
N GLN A 225 6.16 -5.36 -2.06
CA GLN A 225 6.40 -3.98 -2.48
C GLN A 225 5.46 -3.03 -1.74
N PHE A 226 5.97 -1.87 -1.34
CA PHE A 226 5.10 -0.78 -0.86
C PHE A 226 4.29 -0.17 -2.01
N LEU A 227 2.97 -0.14 -1.84
CA LEU A 227 2.03 0.49 -2.78
C LEU A 227 1.75 1.94 -2.38
N GLN A 228 1.51 2.16 -1.09
CA GLN A 228 1.32 3.47 -0.52
C GLN A 228 1.94 3.50 0.87
N THR A 229 2.72 4.53 1.14
CA THR A 229 3.39 4.70 2.41
C THR A 229 2.84 5.88 3.19
N ASP A 230 3.15 5.91 4.49
CA ASP A 230 2.85 7.01 5.41
C ASP A 230 1.37 7.34 5.55
N ILE A 231 0.50 6.33 5.59
CA ILE A 231 -0.92 6.51 5.91
C ILE A 231 -1.05 6.77 7.42
N LEU A 232 -1.50 7.97 7.78
CA LEU A 232 -1.54 8.41 9.18
C LEU A 232 -2.76 7.85 9.93
N ILE A 233 -2.52 7.22 11.08
CA ILE A 233 -3.55 6.77 12.04
C ILE A 233 -3.28 7.37 13.42
N SER A 234 -4.26 7.33 14.32
CA SER A 234 -4.18 8.02 15.63
C SER A 234 -2.99 7.58 16.47
N ASN A 235 -2.62 6.30 16.44
CA ASN A 235 -1.58 5.73 17.29
C ASN A 235 -0.33 5.25 16.51
N GLY A 236 -0.21 5.62 15.23
CA GLY A 236 0.87 5.12 14.40
C GLY A 236 0.80 5.49 12.92
N VAL A 237 1.37 4.62 12.10
CA VAL A 237 1.41 4.74 10.64
C VAL A 237 1.12 3.39 9.97
N VAL A 238 0.43 3.44 8.84
CA VAL A 238 0.16 2.28 8.00
C VAL A 238 0.98 2.40 6.72
N GLN A 239 1.55 1.27 6.31
CA GLN A 239 2.30 1.10 5.09
C GLN A 239 1.58 0.03 4.27
N MET A 240 0.93 0.42 3.19
CA MET A 240 0.18 -0.49 2.33
C MET A 240 1.14 -1.26 1.43
N ILE A 241 0.98 -2.58 1.38
CA ILE A 241 1.87 -3.50 0.63
C ILE A 241 1.10 -4.39 -0.36
N ASP A 242 1.78 -4.82 -1.42
CA ASP A 242 1.20 -5.57 -2.54
C ASP A 242 1.11 -7.09 -2.32
N ASN A 243 1.62 -7.58 -1.19
CA ASN A 243 1.70 -8.99 -0.85
C ASN A 243 1.58 -9.18 0.67
N CYS A 244 1.23 -10.39 1.12
CA CYS A 244 1.14 -10.69 2.55
C CYS A 244 2.49 -11.20 3.06
N LEU A 245 2.94 -10.65 4.19
CA LEU A 245 4.16 -11.06 4.86
C LEU A 245 3.96 -12.44 5.51
N SER A 246 4.95 -13.31 5.36
CA SER A 246 4.95 -14.66 5.93
C SER A 246 6.04 -14.80 6.99
N PRO A 247 5.71 -15.11 8.26
CA PRO A 247 6.73 -15.29 9.30
C PRO A 247 7.63 -16.50 9.04
N ASN A 248 7.14 -17.51 8.30
CA ASN A 248 7.92 -18.69 7.91
C ASN A 248 8.87 -18.42 6.73
N ALA A 249 8.73 -17.28 6.07
CA ALA A 249 9.54 -16.86 4.93
C ALA A 249 10.06 -15.43 5.10
N SER A 250 10.48 -15.07 6.30
CA SER A 250 11.06 -13.75 6.63
C SER A 250 12.34 -13.43 5.84
N LYS A 251 13.01 -14.46 5.31
CA LYS A 251 14.18 -14.32 4.44
C LYS A 251 13.84 -14.18 2.96
N ALA A 252 12.56 -14.18 2.59
CA ALA A 252 12.14 -13.93 1.21
C ALA A 252 12.70 -12.58 0.73
N ARG A 253 13.16 -12.57 -0.53
CA ARG A 253 13.73 -11.41 -1.19
C ARG A 253 12.96 -11.15 -2.48
N PRO A 254 12.82 -9.89 -2.92
CA PRO A 254 12.12 -9.57 -4.15
C PRO A 254 12.93 -10.08 -5.34
N ASP A 255 12.26 -10.69 -6.33
CA ASP A 255 12.85 -10.93 -7.65
C ASP A 255 12.62 -9.69 -8.52
N ILE A 256 13.66 -8.87 -8.67
CA ILE A 256 13.61 -7.59 -9.40
C ILE A 256 13.29 -7.73 -10.89
N ARG A 257 13.31 -8.95 -11.45
CA ARG A 257 12.97 -9.22 -12.85
C ARG A 257 11.46 -9.31 -13.06
N LEU A 258 10.69 -9.47 -11.98
CA LEU A 258 9.25 -9.61 -12.04
C LEU A 258 8.56 -8.27 -11.79
N SER A 259 7.53 -7.98 -12.58
CA SER A 259 6.67 -6.80 -12.37
C SER A 259 5.76 -6.92 -11.15
N LYS A 260 5.47 -8.15 -10.71
CA LYS A 260 4.72 -8.46 -9.48
C LYS A 260 5.32 -9.67 -8.80
N GLN A 261 5.41 -9.63 -7.47
CA GLN A 261 5.98 -10.72 -6.68
C GLN A 261 4.94 -11.83 -6.45
N PRO A 262 5.32 -13.12 -6.54
CA PRO A 262 4.41 -14.21 -6.22
C PRO A 262 4.05 -14.21 -4.72
N PRO A 263 2.86 -14.70 -4.32
CA PRO A 263 2.51 -14.83 -2.91
C PRO A 263 3.50 -15.73 -2.17
N VAL A 264 3.94 -15.30 -0.99
CA VAL A 264 4.96 -16.01 -0.19
C VAL A 264 4.34 -16.92 0.88
N LEU A 265 3.08 -16.68 1.23
CA LEU A 265 2.31 -17.55 2.11
C LEU A 265 1.91 -18.82 1.37
N SER A 266 2.60 -19.92 1.66
CA SER A 266 2.29 -21.28 1.19
C SER A 266 2.01 -22.20 2.37
N LEU A 267 1.17 -23.22 2.14
CA LEU A 267 0.91 -24.30 3.11
C LEU A 267 2.07 -25.30 3.19
N GLU A 268 2.93 -25.31 2.18
CA GLU A 268 4.15 -26.12 2.14
C GLU A 268 5.35 -25.28 2.65
N PRO A 269 6.32 -25.89 3.36
CA PRO A 269 7.52 -25.18 3.78
C PRO A 269 8.23 -24.58 2.56
N TYR A 270 8.50 -23.27 2.64
CA TYR A 270 9.19 -22.53 1.58
C TYR A 270 10.53 -23.19 1.23
N SER A 271 10.58 -23.87 0.09
CA SER A 271 11.84 -24.22 -0.56
C SER A 271 12.25 -23.02 -1.41
N PRO A 272 13.40 -22.36 -1.14
CA PRO A 272 13.89 -21.32 -2.03
C PRO A 272 14.02 -21.88 -3.45
N PRO A 273 13.79 -21.07 -4.51
CA PRO A 273 13.96 -21.54 -5.87
C PRO A 273 15.40 -22.03 -6.03
N THR A 274 15.56 -23.33 -6.29
CA THR A 274 16.84 -23.90 -6.70
C THR A 274 17.26 -23.14 -7.95
N PRO A 275 18.48 -22.55 -8.01
CA PRO A 275 18.93 -21.93 -9.24
C PRO A 275 18.90 -23.00 -10.32
N THR A 276 17.97 -22.85 -11.27
CA THR A 276 17.96 -23.67 -12.48
C THR A 276 19.24 -23.35 -13.20
N ALA A 277 20.23 -24.24 -13.07
CA ALA A 277 21.38 -24.25 -13.94
C ALA A 277 20.84 -24.25 -15.38
N PRO A 278 21.26 -23.33 -16.25
CA PRO A 278 20.87 -23.40 -17.64
C PRO A 278 21.52 -24.66 -18.22
N SER A 279 20.71 -25.68 -18.47
CA SER A 279 21.12 -26.78 -19.33
C SER A 279 21.17 -26.24 -20.76
N PHE A 280 22.27 -25.59 -21.10
CA PHE A 280 22.66 -25.44 -22.49
C PHE A 280 23.13 -26.82 -22.97
N PRO A 281 22.48 -27.45 -23.95
CA PRO A 281 23.13 -28.53 -24.68
C PRO A 281 24.26 -27.90 -25.48
N CYS A 282 25.50 -28.16 -25.10
CA CYS A 282 26.62 -28.02 -26.03
C CYS A 282 26.39 -29.03 -27.16
N ALA A 283 25.86 -28.56 -28.30
CA ALA A 283 25.96 -29.28 -29.56
C ALA A 283 26.99 -28.50 -30.40
N GLY A 284 28.22 -28.99 -30.36
CA GLY A 284 29.39 -28.43 -31.02
C GLY A 284 30.57 -29.31 -30.71
N ASP A 285 30.57 -30.51 -31.31
CA ASP A 285 31.74 -31.37 -31.36
C ASP A 285 32.82 -30.68 -32.21
N ASP A 286 33.91 -30.31 -31.57
CA ASP A 286 35.22 -30.23 -32.21
C ASP A 286 36.23 -30.83 -31.22
N CYS A 287 36.22 -32.15 -31.15
CA CYS A 287 37.33 -32.97 -30.64
C CYS A 287 37.57 -34.06 -31.67
N SER A 288 38.57 -33.83 -32.51
CA SER A 288 39.15 -34.81 -33.43
C SER A 288 39.71 -36.00 -32.64
N ASP A 289 39.35 -37.23 -33.01
CA ASP A 289 40.24 -38.11 -33.77
C ASP A 289 39.70 -39.55 -33.97
N THR A 290 39.89 -40.02 -35.21
CA THR A 290 40.12 -41.41 -35.69
C THR A 290 39.06 -42.50 -35.45
N ASP A 291 38.28 -42.85 -36.48
CA ASP A 291 38.58 -43.94 -37.45
C ASP A 291 37.30 -44.41 -38.18
N SER A 292 37.41 -44.53 -39.52
CA SER A 292 36.91 -45.60 -40.43
C SER A 292 35.75 -46.48 -39.94
N GLU A 293 34.66 -46.82 -40.66
CA GLU A 293 34.35 -46.88 -42.08
C GLU A 293 32.82 -47.13 -42.25
N VAL A 294 32.22 -46.49 -43.26
CA VAL A 294 31.31 -47.03 -44.30
C VAL A 294 30.12 -47.94 -43.92
N SER A 295 28.89 -47.46 -44.17
CA SER A 295 28.05 -47.95 -45.30
C SER A 295 26.70 -47.23 -45.39
N THR A 296 26.57 -46.45 -46.46
CA THR A 296 25.40 -45.78 -47.02
C THR A 296 24.33 -46.72 -47.56
N GLY A 297 23.06 -46.31 -47.46
CA GLY A 297 21.93 -46.77 -48.27
C GLY A 297 21.03 -45.59 -48.63
N THR A 298 21.08 -45.20 -49.90
CA THR A 298 20.55 -43.96 -50.51
C THR A 298 19.12 -44.13 -51.05
N GLN A 299 18.49 -42.98 -51.39
CA GLN A 299 17.41 -42.76 -52.39
C GLN A 299 15.96 -42.86 -51.86
N SER A 300 14.96 -42.10 -52.33
CA SER A 300 14.80 -41.01 -53.31
C SER A 300 13.38 -40.45 -53.15
N MET A 301 13.14 -39.22 -53.63
CA MET A 301 11.81 -38.62 -53.81
C MET A 301 10.87 -39.45 -54.70
N ALA A 302 9.55 -39.38 -54.45
CA ALA A 302 8.52 -39.31 -55.50
C ALA A 302 7.15 -38.88 -54.95
N THR A 303 6.43 -38.21 -55.84
CA THR A 303 5.12 -37.53 -55.81
C THR A 303 3.87 -38.43 -55.77
N LYS A 304 2.73 -37.86 -55.34
CA LYS A 304 1.41 -37.77 -56.05
C LYS A 304 0.14 -38.22 -55.29
N ALA A 305 -0.78 -37.25 -55.14
CA ALA A 305 -2.26 -37.22 -55.25
C ALA A 305 -3.21 -38.20 -54.50
N GLU A 306 -4.16 -37.58 -53.76
CA GLU A 306 -5.65 -37.64 -53.91
C GLU A 306 -6.43 -38.95 -53.63
N LYS A 307 -7.30 -38.94 -52.59
CA LYS A 307 -8.78 -38.99 -52.72
C LYS A 307 -9.54 -38.99 -51.38
N ASP A 308 -10.63 -38.21 -51.38
CA ASP A 308 -11.94 -38.31 -50.71
C ASP A 308 -12.21 -39.35 -49.59
N VAL A 309 -12.95 -38.96 -48.55
CA VAL A 309 -14.38 -39.32 -48.35
C VAL A 309 -14.94 -38.82 -46.98
N ALA A 310 -16.02 -38.04 -47.11
CA ALA A 310 -17.24 -37.89 -46.30
C ALA A 310 -17.26 -37.55 -44.78
N VAL A 311 -18.00 -36.47 -44.54
CA VAL A 311 -18.67 -36.01 -43.31
C VAL A 311 -20.08 -36.60 -43.23
N PRO A 312 -20.69 -36.78 -42.03
CA PRO A 312 -22.13 -36.68 -41.89
C PRO A 312 -22.54 -35.43 -41.12
N ARG A 313 -23.47 -34.69 -41.73
CA ARG A 313 -24.28 -33.62 -41.14
C ARG A 313 -25.42 -34.22 -40.32
N TYR A 314 -25.83 -33.52 -39.26
CA TYR A 314 -27.22 -33.53 -38.80
C TYR A 314 -27.66 -32.08 -38.55
N GLY A 315 -28.64 -31.61 -39.33
CA GLY A 315 -29.45 -30.42 -39.03
C GLY A 315 -30.42 -30.75 -37.89
N GLY A 316 -30.98 -29.83 -37.11
CA GLY A 316 -31.45 -28.49 -37.46
C GLY A 316 -32.97 -28.48 -37.25
N ILE A 317 -33.47 -27.72 -36.29
CA ILE A 317 -34.85 -27.20 -36.33
C ILE A 317 -34.85 -25.77 -35.77
N SER A 318 -35.41 -24.90 -36.60
CA SER A 318 -35.67 -23.48 -36.45
C SER A 318 -37.07 -23.21 -35.90
N ASN A 319 -37.24 -22.07 -35.20
CA ASN A 319 -38.32 -21.07 -35.36
C ASN A 319 -37.99 -19.93 -34.37
N ALA A 320 -37.73 -18.66 -34.72
CA ALA A 320 -38.40 -17.68 -35.58
C ALA A 320 -39.68 -17.05 -34.97
N GLY A 321 -39.64 -15.71 -34.80
CA GLY A 321 -40.81 -14.81 -34.76
C GLY A 321 -40.87 -13.93 -33.49
N LEU A 322 -40.45 -12.65 -33.49
CA LEU A 322 -41.02 -11.42 -34.09
C LEU A 322 -42.13 -10.74 -33.25
N GLY A 323 -41.97 -9.42 -33.05
CA GLY A 323 -43.06 -8.43 -32.97
C GLY A 323 -43.17 -7.71 -31.62
N LEU A 324 -42.62 -6.49 -31.47
CA LEU A 324 -43.23 -5.17 -31.72
C LEU A 324 -44.28 -4.71 -30.68
N GLY A 325 -43.87 -3.72 -29.86
CA GLY A 325 -44.52 -2.41 -29.72
C GLY A 325 -45.84 -2.29 -28.94
N LEU A 326 -45.86 -1.39 -27.93
CA LEU A 326 -46.78 -0.24 -27.90
C LEU A 326 -46.54 0.71 -26.71
N MET A 327 -46.57 2.00 -27.05
CA MET A 327 -46.66 3.20 -26.20
C MET A 327 -48.00 3.33 -25.46
N LEU A 328 -48.02 4.07 -24.34
CA LEU A 328 -48.97 5.13 -23.90
C LEU A 328 -48.56 5.52 -22.45
N GLY A 329 -48.17 6.77 -22.11
CA GLY A 329 -49.02 7.94 -21.80
C GLY A 329 -49.69 7.80 -20.40
N ALA A 330 -49.82 8.76 -19.47
CA ALA A 330 -49.55 10.19 -19.35
C ALA A 330 -50.04 10.65 -17.93
N VAL A 331 -49.37 11.64 -17.30
CA VAL A 331 -49.92 12.80 -16.50
C VAL A 331 -50.59 12.62 -15.09
N PHE A 332 -50.08 13.37 -14.09
CA PHE A 332 -50.71 14.40 -13.19
C PHE A 332 -49.83 14.58 -11.92
N ALA A 333 -49.07 15.68 -11.74
CA ALA A 333 -49.40 17.00 -11.15
C ALA A 333 -49.56 17.04 -9.61
N LEU A 334 -48.61 17.67 -8.91
CA LEU A 334 -48.73 18.91 -8.12
C LEU A 334 -47.37 19.30 -7.53
#